data_AF-A0A497QN83-F1
#
_entry.id   AF-A0A497QN83-F1
#
_cell.length_a   1.000
_cell.length_b   1.000
_cell.length_c   1.000
_cell.angle_alpha   90.00
_cell.angle_beta   90.00
_cell.angle_gamma   90.00
#
_symmetry.space_group_name_H-M   'P 1'
#
loop_
_entity.id
_entity.type
_entity.pdbx_description
1 polymer ?
#
loop_
_entity_poly.entity_id
_entity_poly.type
_entity_poly.pdbx_seq_one_letter_code
_entity_poly.pdbx_strand_id
1 'polypeptide(L)' 'MKGYNKDKVMDEFLDDLKKIVGEKNVSVRKVDLINYARDTWIVPVLKFKNRLKLPEPEAIVWPETTKDVS' A
#
# COMPACT_ATOMS: atom_id res chain seq x y z
N MET A 1 24.95 5.48 14.07
CA MET A 1 24.19 4.94 12.92
C MET A 1 23.52 6.10 12.21
N LYS A 2 23.82 6.35 10.93
CA LYS A 2 23.13 7.41 10.16
C LYS A 2 21.65 7.04 10.11
N GLY A 3 20.79 7.91 10.64
CA GLY A 3 19.34 7.70 10.60
C GLY A 3 18.89 7.64 9.15
N TYR A 4 18.36 6.50 8.73
CA TYR A 4 17.65 6.39 7.46
C TYR A 4 16.42 7.28 7.55
N ASN A 5 16.31 8.27 6.66
CA ASN A 5 15.08 9.03 6.53
C ASN A 5 14.07 8.16 5.79
N LYS A 6 13.27 7.40 6.55
CA LYS A 6 12.31 6.39 6.05
C LYS A 6 11.35 6.98 5.02
N ASP A 7 10.93 8.23 5.23
CA ASP A 7 9.96 8.90 4.36
C ASP A 7 10.58 9.21 3.00
N LYS A 8 11.82 9.73 2.99
CA LYS A 8 12.55 9.99 1.75
C LYS A 8 12.77 8.73 0.90
N VAL A 9 13.11 7.62 1.55
CA VAL A 9 13.32 6.33 0.86
C VAL A 9 12.02 5.81 0.27
N MET A 10 10.90 5.97 0.98
CA MET A 10 9.58 5.58 0.47
C MET A 10 9.17 6.42 -0.74
N ASP A 11 9.38 7.73 -0.69
CA ASP A 11 9.03 8.61 -1.81
C ASP A 11 9.83 8.26 -3.07
N GLU A 12 11.14 8.05 -2.94
CA GLU A 12 12.01 7.62 -4.06
C GLU A 12 11.55 6.27 -4.64
N PHE A 13 11.21 5.32 -3.76
CA PHE A 13 10.71 4.00 -4.17
C PHE A 13 9.36 4.08 -4.90
N LEU A 14 8.43 4.90 -4.42
CA LEU A 14 7.13 5.09 -5.07
C LEU A 14 7.27 5.76 -6.43
N ASP A 15 8.18 6.71 -6.58
CA ASP A 15 8.45 7.34 -7.87
C ASP A 15 9.05 6.35 -8.87
N ASP A 16 9.93 5.46 -8.43
CA ASP A 16 10.46 4.39 -9.29
C ASP A 16 9.38 3.37 -9.68
N LEU A 17 8.51 2.97 -8.74
CA LEU A 17 7.36 2.11 -9.04
C LEU A 17 6.44 2.73 -10.10
N LYS A 18 6.10 4.01 -9.97
CA LYS A 18 5.25 4.71 -10.96
C LYS A 18 5.87 4.73 -12.35
N LYS A 19 7.21 4.77 -12.48
CA LYS A 19 7.90 4.67 -13.79
C LYS A 19 7.79 3.28 -14.40
N ILE A 20 7.72 2.23 -13.57
CA ILE A 20 7.62 0.84 -14.02
C ILE A 20 6.17 0.50 -14.40
N VAL A 21 5.23 0.69 -13.47
CA VAL A 21 3.84 0.23 -13.64
C VAL A 21 2.89 1.32 -14.14
N GLY A 22 3.33 2.57 -14.20
CA GLY A 22 2.51 3.73 -14.53
C GLY A 22 1.90 4.42 -13.30
N GLU A 23 1.74 5.74 -13.38
CA GLU A 23 1.30 6.57 -12.24
C GLU A 23 -0.09 6.19 -11.71
N LYS A 24 -1.03 5.87 -12.61
CA LYS A 24 -2.39 5.43 -12.25
C LYS A 24 -2.42 4.10 -11.47
N ASN A 25 -1.35 3.32 -11.53
CA ASN A 25 -1.26 1.96 -10.98
C ASN A 25 -0.59 1.92 -9.61
N VAL A 26 -0.27 3.07 -9.02
CA VAL A 26 0.24 3.17 -7.63
C VAL A 26 -0.67 4.09 -6.83
N SER A 27 -1.20 3.62 -5.70
CA SER A 27 -2.04 4.42 -4.81
C SER A 27 -1.55 4.43 -3.38
N VAL A 28 -1.48 5.63 -2.81
CA VAL A 28 -1.29 5.87 -1.36
C VAL A 28 -2.55 6.49 -0.73
N ARG A 29 -3.67 6.49 -1.45
CA ARG A 29 -4.92 7.10 -0.97
C ARG A 29 -5.47 6.27 0.18
N LYS A 30 -5.84 6.95 1.27
CA LYS A 30 -6.35 6.30 2.49
C LYS A 30 -7.50 5.32 2.24
N VAL A 31 -8.40 5.64 1.30
CA VAL A 31 -9.52 4.77 0.94
C VAL A 31 -9.06 3.42 0.38
N ASP A 32 -8.01 3.43 -0.45
CA ASP A 32 -7.46 2.22 -1.07
C ASP A 32 -6.73 1.39 -0.02
N LEU A 33 -5.89 2.03 0.82
CA LEU A 33 -5.19 1.36 1.92
C LEU A 33 -6.15 0.67 2.89
N ILE A 34 -7.25 1.34 3.27
CA ILE A 34 -8.29 0.75 4.14
C ILE A 34 -8.97 -0.43 3.45
N ASN A 35 -9.31 -0.31 2.18
CA ASN A 35 -10.01 -1.37 1.46
C ASN A 35 -9.15 -2.63 1.32
N TYR A 36 -7.85 -2.48 1.09
CA TYR A 36 -6.91 -3.60 1.01
C TYR A 36 -6.44 -4.11 2.38
N ALA A 37 -6.62 -3.33 3.45
CA ALA A 37 -6.46 -3.80 4.84
C ALA A 37 -7.66 -4.63 5.33
N ARG A 38 -8.82 -4.52 4.66
CA ARG A 38 -9.99 -5.33 4.99
C ARG A 38 -9.78 -6.75 4.51
N ASP A 39 -10.12 -7.67 5.39
CA ASP A 39 -10.04 -9.09 5.15
C ASP A 39 -11.31 -9.75 5.70
N THR A 40 -11.69 -10.89 5.13
CA THR A 40 -12.91 -11.63 5.49
C THR A 40 -12.72 -12.52 6.72
N TRP A 41 -11.51 -12.59 7.29
CA TRP A 41 -11.29 -13.30 8.54
C TRP A 41 -12.01 -12.64 9.72
N ILE A 42 -12.43 -13.46 10.67
CA ILE A 42 -13.26 -13.03 11.79
C ILE A 42 -12.64 -11.89 12.60
N VAL A 43 -11.32 -11.93 12.84
CA VAL A 43 -10.62 -10.91 13.63
C VAL A 43 -10.59 -9.54 12.92
N PRO A 44 -10.13 -9.42 11.66
CA PRO A 44 -10.26 -8.18 10.89
C PRO A 44 -11.68 -7.65 10.79
N VAL A 45 -12.68 -8.52 10.56
CA VAL A 45 -14.10 -8.11 10.48
C VAL A 45 -14.57 -7.51 11.80
N LEU A 46 -14.27 -8.14 12.95
CA LEU A 46 -14.64 -7.61 14.26
C LEU A 46 -13.93 -6.29 14.56
N LYS A 47 -12.64 -6.17 14.22
CA LYS A 47 -11.90 -4.92 14.36
C LYS A 47 -12.52 -3.80 13.52
N PHE A 48 -12.83 -4.08 12.26
CA PHE A 48 -13.46 -3.12 11.35
C PHE A 48 -14.82 -2.65 11.88
N LYS A 49 -15.69 -3.58 12.30
CA LYS A 49 -17.01 -3.26 12.90
C LYS A 49 -16.90 -2.36 14.12
N ASN A 50 -15.88 -2.58 14.95
CA ASN A 50 -15.62 -1.80 16.16
C ASN A 50 -14.75 -0.55 15.91
N ARG A 51 -14.51 -0.17 14.64
CA ARG A 51 -13.67 0.97 14.24
C ARG A 51 -12.24 0.92 14.80
N LEU A 52 -11.75 -0.28 15.07
CA LEU A 52 -10.38 -0.50 15.49
C LEU A 52 -9.45 -0.45 14.27
N LYS A 53 -8.23 0.06 14.48
CA LYS A 53 -7.22 0.18 13.43
C LYS A 53 -6.83 -1.21 12.92
N LEU A 54 -6.86 -1.39 11.61
CA LEU A 54 -6.30 -2.55 10.92
C LEU A 54 -4.85 -2.23 10.51
N PRO A 55 -3.98 -3.24 10.39
CA PRO A 55 -2.68 -3.05 9.74
C PRO A 55 -2.95 -2.67 8.28
N GLU A 56 -2.55 -1.47 7.89
CA GLU A 56 -2.70 -0.96 6.53
C GLU A 56 -1.36 -1.05 5.80
N PRO A 57 -1.37 -1.33 4.49
CA PRO A 57 -0.17 -1.22 3.68
C PRO A 57 0.26 0.25 3.53
N GLU A 58 1.51 0.47 3.16
CA GLU A 58 2.04 1.80 2.85
C GLU A 58 1.63 2.30 1.46
N ALA A 59 1.42 1.40 0.50
CA ALA A 59 0.95 1.68 -0.85
C ALA A 59 0.26 0.45 -1.48
N ILE A 60 -0.60 0.69 -2.47
CA ILE A 60 -1.19 -0.33 -3.33
C ILE A 60 -0.59 -0.21 -4.73
N VAL A 61 -0.25 -1.34 -5.34
CA VAL A 61 0.26 -1.43 -6.71
C VAL A 61 -0.66 -2.35 -7.51
N TRP A 62 -1.13 -1.88 -8.67
CA TRP A 62 -1.98 -2.62 -9.61
C TRP A 62 -1.21 -2.92 -10.91
N PRO A 63 -0.42 -4.00 -10.95
CA PRO A 63 0.26 -4.41 -12.17
C PRO A 63 -0.78 -4.81 -13.25
N GLU A 64 -0.52 -4.46 -14.51
CA GLU A 64 -1.39 -4.82 -15.64
C GLU A 64 -0.79 -5.96 -16.47
N THR A 65 0.52 -6.19 -16.35
CA THR A 65 1.24 -7.24 -17.09
C THR A 65 2.03 -8.15 -16.15
N THR A 66 2.32 -9.37 -16.60
CA THR A 66 3.21 -10.29 -15.85
C THR A 66 4.62 -9.74 -15.69
N LYS A 67 5.06 -8.88 -16.61
CA LYS A 67 6.36 -8.21 -16.57
C LYS A 67 6.45 -7.20 -15.41
N ASP A 68 5.33 -6.58 -15.03
CA ASP A 68 5.27 -5.60 -13.93
C ASP A 68 5.54 -6.25 -12.56
N VAL A 69 5.36 -7.58 -12.46
CA VAL A 69 5.49 -8.36 -11.22
C VAL A 69 6.87 -9.02 -11.09
N SER A 70 7.59 -9.18 -12.20
CA SER A 70 8.85 -9.92 -12.29
C SER A 70 10.05 -9.03 -11.98
#